data_AF-A0A3Q8S9F6-F1
#
_entry.id   AF-A0A3Q8S9F6-F1
#
_cell.length_a   1.000
_cell.length_b   1.000
_cell.length_c   1.000
_cell.angle_alpha   90.00
_cell.angle_beta   90.00
_cell.angle_gamma   90.00
#
_symmetry.space_group_name_H-M   'P 1'
#
loop_
_entity.id
_entity.type
_entity.pdbx_description
1 polymer ?
#
loop_
_entity_poly.entity_id
_entity_poly.type
_entity_poly.pdbx_seq_one_letter_code
_entity_poly.pdbx_strand_id
1 'polypeptide(L)'
;MNKSYVQYIENTIRLNPVFVVGSGLSAGAGISGMGQLATYLIENVNTDKFRQEDSSQWEQIKTRLIKEEKGLEEALQDSGDAISNLLLKEIIQQTWCCISDDEQKLILEISNDNDPTGFSRYFKTFKNSTTDTIHIITTNYDHLIEWSASSSGWRIWDGFHEGTIGSLLPVSELNERMKNVSLVGKRPVTRKHQHIRIYKPHGSLSWFKFPDGQVKKVQGIGNHLVPRLGRVQITPTIVTPGIGKYLETHKEPYNIILSEMKQVLSSSKALVFLGFGFNDLHIQGNFDSILRNNSIKKVILARELSDNAKELIDSNKIKNYIAVQKLEQGSQIISDVIEPFITEEPEHWTFKELLNQAWGADINESRSV
;
A
#
# COMPACT_ATOMS: atom_id res chain seq x y z
N MET A 1 6.27 -20.81 22.43
CA MET A 1 5.98 -20.45 21.03
C MET A 1 5.28 -21.61 20.33
N ASN A 2 4.10 -21.39 19.74
CA ASN A 2 3.30 -22.44 19.11
C ASN A 2 3.96 -22.91 17.79
N LYS A 3 4.43 -24.16 17.73
CA LYS A 3 5.17 -24.69 16.57
C LYS A 3 4.37 -24.64 15.26
N SER A 4 3.07 -24.90 15.32
CA SER A 4 2.21 -24.90 14.13
C SER A 4 2.04 -23.50 13.55
N TYR A 5 1.97 -22.48 14.42
CA TYR A 5 1.94 -21.07 14.02
C TYR A 5 3.22 -20.68 13.26
N VAL A 6 4.39 -20.91 13.86
CA VAL A 6 5.70 -20.62 13.26
C VAL A 6 5.84 -21.32 11.90
N GLN A 7 5.55 -22.62 11.85
CA GLN A 7 5.62 -23.40 10.61
C GLN A 7 4.66 -22.86 9.54
N TYR A 8 3.48 -22.35 9.92
CA TYR A 8 2.56 -21.75 8.96
C TYR A 8 3.14 -20.45 8.37
N ILE A 9 3.68 -19.57 9.22
CA ILE A 9 4.31 -18.30 8.81
C ILE A 9 5.51 -18.56 7.90
N GLU A 10 6.44 -19.43 8.31
CA GLU A 10 7.61 -19.80 7.52
C GLU A 10 7.23 -20.30 6.13
N ASN A 11 6.27 -21.24 6.06
CA ASN A 11 5.79 -21.78 4.79
C ASN A 11 5.13 -20.70 3.92
N THR A 12 4.42 -19.76 4.52
CA THR A 12 3.78 -18.64 3.81
C THR A 12 4.84 -17.75 3.16
N ILE A 13 5.85 -17.32 3.92
CA ILE A 13 6.94 -16.49 3.41
C ILE A 13 7.75 -17.22 2.33
N ARG A 14 8.00 -18.52 2.50
CA ARG A 14 8.74 -19.36 1.54
C ARG A 14 8.05 -19.47 0.17
N LEU A 15 6.73 -19.31 0.13
CA LEU A 15 5.95 -19.32 -1.12
C LEU A 15 6.07 -18.02 -1.93
N ASN A 16 6.88 -17.05 -1.49
CA ASN A 16 6.98 -15.71 -2.08
C ASN A 16 5.58 -15.07 -2.18
N PRO A 17 4.95 -14.75 -1.04
CA PRO A 17 3.58 -14.28 -1.01
C PRO A 17 3.45 -12.94 -1.74
N VAL A 18 2.26 -12.67 -2.28
CA VAL A 18 1.91 -11.30 -2.68
C VAL A 18 1.55 -10.53 -1.41
N PHE A 19 2.23 -9.41 -1.18
CA PHE A 19 1.90 -8.52 -0.07
C PHE A 19 0.75 -7.60 -0.47
N VAL A 20 -0.19 -7.39 0.44
CA VAL A 20 -1.29 -6.44 0.30
C VAL A 20 -1.21 -5.47 1.46
N VAL A 21 -0.83 -4.23 1.17
CA VAL A 21 -0.47 -3.24 2.19
C VAL A 21 -1.49 -2.12 2.21
N GLY A 22 -2.14 -1.93 3.36
CA GLY A 22 -3.05 -0.82 3.59
C GLY A 22 -2.44 0.27 4.47
N SER A 23 -3.23 1.30 4.74
CA SER A 23 -2.78 2.50 5.46
C SER A 23 -2.33 2.21 6.89
N GLY A 24 -2.77 1.09 7.49
CA GLY A 24 -2.36 0.68 8.83
C GLY A 24 -0.86 0.43 8.96
N LEU A 25 -0.18 -0.04 7.89
CA LEU A 25 1.28 -0.22 7.92
C LEU A 25 1.98 1.15 7.99
N SER A 26 1.63 2.05 7.07
CA SER A 26 2.20 3.39 7.02
C SER A 26 1.86 4.19 8.28
N ALA A 27 0.67 4.01 8.85
CA ALA A 27 0.28 4.61 10.12
C ALA A 27 1.13 4.12 11.29
N GLY A 28 1.47 2.83 11.33
CA GLY A 28 2.43 2.29 12.29
C GLY A 28 3.84 2.88 12.13
N ALA A 29 4.18 3.36 10.94
CA ALA A 29 5.44 4.04 10.64
C ALA A 29 5.39 5.56 10.90
N GLY A 30 4.25 6.13 11.31
CA GLY A 30 4.11 7.56 11.60
C GLY A 30 3.50 8.41 10.48
N ILE A 31 3.00 7.79 9.40
CA ILE A 31 2.17 8.47 8.40
C ILE A 31 0.75 8.69 8.93
N SER A 32 0.13 9.82 8.63
CA SER A 32 -1.26 10.08 9.02
C SER A 32 -2.20 8.96 8.53
N GLY A 33 -2.87 8.30 9.48
CA GLY A 33 -3.96 7.36 9.20
C GLY A 33 -5.24 8.09 8.75
N MET A 34 -6.28 7.33 8.39
CA MET A 34 -7.53 7.91 7.84
C MET A 34 -8.21 8.92 8.76
N GLY A 35 -8.18 8.70 10.09
CA GLY A 35 -8.74 9.66 11.06
C GLY A 35 -7.93 10.96 11.13
N GLN A 36 -6.60 10.86 11.19
CA GLN A 36 -5.71 12.04 11.21
C GLN A 36 -5.81 12.83 9.90
N LEU A 37 -5.91 12.13 8.77
CA LEU A 37 -6.15 12.75 7.47
C LEU A 37 -7.50 13.49 7.44
N ALA A 38 -8.57 12.90 8.00
CA ALA A 38 -9.86 13.57 8.10
C ALA A 38 -9.76 14.88 8.89
N THR A 39 -9.10 14.87 10.05
CA THR A 39 -8.83 16.06 10.85
C THR A 39 -8.04 17.11 10.07
N TYR A 40 -6.95 16.69 9.42
CA TYR A 40 -6.13 17.59 8.59
C TYR A 40 -6.95 18.26 7.49
N LEU A 41 -7.80 17.49 6.78
CA LEU A 41 -8.63 18.03 5.71
C LEU A 41 -9.64 19.04 6.23
N ILE A 42 -10.29 18.78 7.37
CA ILE A 42 -11.21 19.73 8.03
C ILE A 42 -10.53 21.08 8.27
N GLU A 43 -9.27 21.07 8.68
CA GLU A 43 -8.49 22.26 9.03
C GLU A 43 -7.90 22.99 7.81
N ASN A 44 -7.52 22.26 6.74
CA ASN A 44 -6.68 22.80 5.66
C ASN A 44 -7.40 22.98 4.32
N VAL A 45 -8.55 22.34 4.10
CA VAL A 45 -9.34 22.57 2.88
C VAL A 45 -9.93 23.98 2.93
N ASN A 46 -9.40 24.88 2.10
CA ASN A 46 -9.84 26.26 2.00
C ASN A 46 -10.90 26.42 0.91
N THR A 47 -12.12 26.81 1.30
CA THR A 47 -13.23 27.06 0.38
C THR A 47 -13.56 28.55 0.20
N ASP A 48 -12.72 29.47 0.70
CA ASP A 48 -12.95 30.92 0.66
C ASP A 48 -13.05 31.47 -0.77
N LYS A 49 -12.39 30.82 -1.71
CA LYS A 49 -12.38 31.19 -3.13
C LYS A 49 -13.43 30.43 -3.96
N PHE A 50 -14.20 29.55 -3.33
CA PHE A 50 -15.16 28.71 -4.03
C PHE A 50 -16.52 29.40 -4.16
N ARG A 51 -17.36 28.87 -5.04
CA ARG A 51 -18.75 29.33 -5.12
C ARG A 51 -19.50 28.83 -3.89
N GLN A 52 -20.59 29.51 -3.53
CA GLN A 52 -21.41 29.15 -2.37
C GLN A 52 -21.88 27.68 -2.39
N GLU A 53 -22.15 27.14 -3.58
CA GLU A 53 -22.52 25.73 -3.79
C GLU A 53 -21.39 24.77 -3.35
N ASP A 54 -20.16 25.00 -3.81
CA ASP A 54 -18.98 24.20 -3.47
C ASP A 54 -18.64 24.28 -1.97
N SER A 55 -18.72 25.48 -1.39
CA SER A 55 -18.50 25.67 0.05
C SER A 55 -19.55 24.91 0.86
N SER A 56 -20.82 24.89 0.41
CA SER A 56 -21.88 24.13 1.07
C SER A 56 -21.65 22.61 1.01
N GLN A 57 -21.09 22.09 -0.08
CA GLN A 57 -20.74 20.68 -0.22
C GLN A 57 -19.65 20.29 0.78
N TRP A 58 -18.65 21.15 0.98
CA TRP A 58 -17.62 20.92 1.98
C TRP A 58 -18.18 20.93 3.41
N GLU A 59 -19.09 21.85 3.74
CA GLU A 59 -19.78 21.85 5.05
C GLU A 59 -20.58 20.58 5.30
N GLN A 60 -21.19 19.98 4.27
CA GLN A 60 -21.87 18.69 4.38
C GLN A 60 -20.88 17.56 4.68
N ILE A 61 -19.72 17.54 4.00
CA ILE A 61 -18.65 16.56 4.28
C ILE A 61 -18.18 16.71 5.73
N LYS A 62 -17.88 17.93 6.18
CA LYS A 62 -17.49 18.18 7.59
C LYS A 62 -18.57 17.74 8.57
N THR A 63 -19.84 17.96 8.25
CA THR A 63 -20.95 17.51 9.09
C THR A 63 -20.97 15.99 9.23
N ARG A 64 -20.76 15.24 8.14
CA ARG A 64 -20.68 13.77 8.19
C ARG A 64 -19.49 13.27 9.02
N LEU A 65 -18.33 13.90 8.83
CA LEU A 65 -17.11 13.54 9.57
C LEU A 65 -17.24 13.83 11.08
N ILE A 66 -17.85 14.96 11.45
CA ILE A 66 -17.86 15.44 12.84
C ILE A 66 -19.10 14.99 13.60
N LYS A 67 -20.29 15.06 12.98
CA LYS A 67 -21.58 14.79 13.67
C LYS A 67 -22.08 13.37 13.47
N GLU A 68 -21.86 12.80 12.28
CA GLU A 68 -22.26 11.42 11.98
C GLU A 68 -21.15 10.41 12.31
N GLU A 69 -19.97 10.88 12.72
CA GLU A 69 -18.79 10.07 13.05
C GLU A 69 -18.39 9.08 11.94
N LYS A 70 -18.73 9.41 10.69
CA LYS A 70 -18.41 8.59 9.52
C LYS A 70 -16.93 8.61 9.21
N GLY A 71 -16.43 7.47 8.73
CA GLY A 71 -15.07 7.39 8.20
C GLY A 71 -14.90 8.29 6.97
N LEU A 72 -13.68 8.78 6.73
CA LEU A 72 -13.39 9.68 5.60
C LEU A 72 -13.82 9.10 4.24
N GLU A 73 -13.64 7.80 4.06
CA GLU A 73 -14.07 7.12 2.83
C GLU A 73 -15.59 7.14 2.66
N GLU A 74 -16.33 6.78 3.71
CA GLU A 74 -17.79 6.78 3.72
C GLU A 74 -18.34 8.20 3.53
N ALA A 75 -17.79 9.19 4.24
CA ALA A 75 -18.20 10.58 4.13
C ALA A 75 -18.02 11.14 2.70
N LEU A 76 -16.91 10.81 2.03
CA LEU A 76 -16.65 11.21 0.65
C LEU A 76 -17.51 10.40 -0.35
N GLN A 77 -17.79 9.13 -0.06
CA GLN A 77 -18.67 8.30 -0.87
C GLN A 77 -20.12 8.78 -0.81
N ASP A 78 -20.66 9.05 0.37
CA ASP A 78 -22.03 9.56 0.55
C ASP A 78 -22.23 10.96 -0.04
N SER A 79 -21.13 11.64 -0.35
CA SER A 79 -21.12 12.95 -1.00
C SER A 79 -21.32 12.88 -2.51
N GLY A 80 -21.34 11.70 -3.13
CA GLY A 80 -21.92 11.57 -4.48
C GLY A 80 -21.15 12.27 -5.60
N ASP A 81 -21.88 12.43 -6.70
CA ASP A 81 -21.63 13.39 -7.79
C ASP A 81 -21.81 14.85 -7.34
N ALA A 82 -22.15 15.10 -6.07
CA ALA A 82 -22.31 16.46 -5.56
C ALA A 82 -20.95 17.15 -5.43
N ILE A 83 -19.83 16.43 -5.23
CA ILE A 83 -18.52 17.06 -5.10
C ILE A 83 -18.10 17.67 -6.44
N SER A 84 -17.96 18.99 -6.49
CA SER A 84 -17.47 19.66 -7.68
C SER A 84 -16.01 19.33 -7.98
N ASN A 85 -15.63 19.43 -9.26
CA ASN A 85 -14.24 19.24 -9.70
C ASN A 85 -13.23 20.18 -9.01
N LEU A 86 -13.67 21.36 -8.55
CA LEU A 86 -12.81 22.29 -7.83
C LEU A 86 -12.55 21.81 -6.39
N LEU A 87 -13.62 21.44 -5.69
CA LEU A 87 -13.51 20.90 -4.33
C LEU A 87 -12.72 19.59 -4.31
N LEU A 88 -12.96 18.70 -5.27
CA LEU A 88 -12.21 17.45 -5.41
C LEU A 88 -10.71 17.70 -5.59
N LYS A 89 -10.32 18.67 -6.42
CA LYS A 89 -8.91 19.03 -6.63
C LYS A 89 -8.26 19.55 -5.35
N GLU A 90 -8.98 20.34 -4.56
CA GLU A 90 -8.48 20.83 -3.28
C GLU A 90 -8.31 19.70 -2.27
N ILE A 91 -9.29 18.79 -2.16
CA ILE A 91 -9.17 17.60 -1.29
C ILE A 91 -7.98 16.73 -1.71
N ILE A 92 -7.79 16.51 -3.01
CA ILE A 92 -6.64 15.78 -3.56
C ILE A 92 -5.33 16.47 -3.16
N GLN A 93 -5.24 17.79 -3.35
CA GLN A 93 -4.04 18.55 -3.04
C GLN A 93 -3.72 18.52 -1.54
N GLN A 94 -4.71 18.73 -0.68
CA GLN A 94 -4.51 18.71 0.77
C GLN A 94 -4.20 17.30 1.28
N THR A 95 -4.81 16.26 0.71
CA THR A 95 -4.45 14.87 0.99
C THR A 95 -3.00 14.61 0.60
N TRP A 96 -2.59 15.05 -0.59
CA TRP A 96 -1.21 14.93 -1.05
C TRP A 96 -0.24 15.64 -0.10
N CYS A 97 -0.56 16.88 0.31
CA CYS A 97 0.27 17.66 1.23
C CYS A 97 0.44 16.99 2.60
N CYS A 98 -0.65 16.50 3.19
CA CYS A 98 -0.65 15.83 4.49
C CYS A 98 0.30 14.61 4.48
N ILE A 99 0.11 13.70 3.53
CA ILE A 99 0.91 12.47 3.46
C ILE A 99 2.35 12.77 3.04
N SER A 100 2.57 13.75 2.15
CA SER A 100 3.91 14.15 1.72
C SER A 100 4.74 14.71 2.88
N ASP A 101 4.14 15.52 3.76
CA ASP A 101 4.84 16.04 4.94
C ASP A 101 5.22 14.94 5.93
N ASP A 102 4.38 13.92 6.08
CA ASP A 102 4.70 12.79 6.94
C ASP A 102 5.81 11.90 6.38
N GLU A 103 5.74 11.51 5.09
CA GLU A 103 6.77 10.63 4.51
C GLU A 103 8.15 11.30 4.46
N GLN A 104 8.21 12.62 4.26
CA GLN A 104 9.48 13.36 4.22
C GLN A 104 10.26 13.26 5.54
N LYS A 105 9.58 13.02 6.67
CA LYS A 105 10.24 12.80 7.97
C LYS A 105 10.95 11.44 8.03
N LEU A 106 10.50 10.46 7.25
CA LEU A 106 10.94 9.07 7.33
C LEU A 106 12.03 8.70 6.32
N ILE A 107 12.24 9.51 5.27
CA ILE A 107 13.22 9.20 4.23
C ILE A 107 14.64 9.04 4.78
N LEU A 108 15.02 9.88 5.75
CA LEU A 108 16.34 9.83 6.39
C LEU A 108 16.50 8.58 7.23
N GLU A 109 15.48 8.21 7.99
CA GLU A 109 15.48 6.99 8.82
C GLU A 109 15.65 5.74 7.96
N ILE A 110 14.82 5.59 6.92
CA ILE A 110 14.90 4.45 5.99
C ILE A 110 16.24 4.43 5.25
N SER A 111 16.78 5.60 4.87
CA SER A 111 18.10 5.68 4.21
C SER A 111 19.26 5.28 5.12
N ASN A 112 19.07 5.37 6.44
CA ASN A 112 20.05 5.00 7.46
C ASN A 112 19.74 3.64 8.10
N ASP A 113 19.07 2.75 7.36
CA ASP A 113 18.71 1.39 7.78
C ASP A 113 17.77 1.30 8.99
N ASN A 114 17.17 2.41 9.42
CA ASN A 114 16.11 2.43 10.43
C ASN A 114 14.74 2.41 9.75
N ASP A 115 14.36 1.25 9.21
CA ASP A 115 13.09 1.07 8.51
C ASP A 115 11.95 0.73 9.50
N PRO A 116 10.96 1.61 9.70
CA PRO A 116 9.84 1.35 10.60
C PRO A 116 8.87 0.29 10.05
N THR A 117 8.87 0.03 8.74
CA THR A 117 7.94 -0.90 8.09
C THR A 117 8.37 -2.36 8.19
N GLY A 118 9.68 -2.62 8.33
CA GLY A 118 10.28 -3.96 8.29
C GLY A 118 10.60 -4.50 6.88
N PHE A 119 10.23 -3.78 5.82
CA PHE A 119 10.47 -4.24 4.45
C PHE A 119 11.95 -4.29 4.05
N SER A 120 12.80 -3.41 4.58
CA SER A 120 14.24 -3.42 4.30
C SER A 120 14.88 -4.74 4.69
N ARG A 121 14.49 -5.29 5.86
CA ARG A 121 14.94 -6.62 6.28
C ARG A 121 14.46 -7.70 5.31
N TYR A 122 13.17 -7.67 4.94
CA TYR A 122 12.61 -8.62 3.97
C TYR A 122 13.37 -8.60 2.64
N PHE A 123 13.61 -7.41 2.09
CA PHE A 123 14.30 -7.21 0.82
C PHE A 123 15.77 -7.62 0.86
N LYS A 124 16.50 -7.31 1.95
CA LYS A 124 17.89 -7.76 2.15
C LYS A 124 17.99 -9.29 2.19
N THR A 125 17.08 -9.96 2.89
CA THR A 125 17.04 -11.43 2.95
C THR A 125 16.78 -12.04 1.57
N PHE A 126 15.80 -11.53 0.83
CA PHE A 126 15.44 -12.09 -0.48
C PHE A 126 16.44 -11.75 -1.59
N LYS A 127 17.31 -10.76 -1.42
CA LYS A 127 18.30 -10.38 -2.43
C LYS A 127 19.24 -11.55 -2.80
N ASN A 128 19.52 -12.40 -1.82
CA ASN A 128 20.38 -13.57 -2.00
C ASN A 128 19.60 -14.86 -2.35
N SER A 129 18.28 -14.75 -2.60
CA SER A 129 17.43 -15.89 -2.94
C SER A 129 17.32 -16.14 -4.44
N THR A 130 16.67 -17.23 -4.84
CA THR A 130 16.31 -17.51 -6.25
C THR A 130 15.02 -16.81 -6.68
N THR A 131 14.45 -15.93 -5.85
CA THR A 131 13.23 -15.20 -6.19
C THR A 131 13.54 -14.09 -7.20
N ASP A 132 13.03 -14.24 -8.42
CA ASP A 132 13.20 -13.24 -9.48
C ASP A 132 12.38 -11.96 -9.25
N THR A 133 11.19 -12.09 -8.66
CA THR A 133 10.23 -10.98 -8.54
C THR A 133 9.44 -11.06 -7.25
N ILE A 134 9.40 -9.95 -6.52
CA ILE A 134 8.55 -9.75 -5.35
C ILE A 134 7.38 -8.86 -5.78
N HIS A 135 6.18 -9.19 -5.32
CA HIS A 135 4.96 -8.49 -5.69
C HIS A 135 4.30 -7.88 -4.46
N ILE A 136 4.01 -6.58 -4.54
CA ILE A 136 3.41 -5.80 -3.46
C ILE A 136 2.27 -4.98 -4.06
N ILE A 137 1.07 -5.17 -3.54
CA ILE A 137 -0.11 -4.37 -3.86
C ILE A 137 -0.30 -3.42 -2.70
N THR A 138 -0.45 -2.12 -2.96
CA THR A 138 -0.72 -1.16 -1.89
C THR A 138 -1.70 -0.08 -2.30
N THR A 139 -2.63 0.22 -1.40
CA THR A 139 -3.56 1.36 -1.54
C THR A 139 -2.96 2.67 -1.03
N ASN A 140 -1.71 2.65 -0.56
CA ASN A 140 -1.05 3.79 0.06
C ASN A 140 -0.34 4.63 -1.00
N TYR A 141 -0.40 5.95 -0.82
CA TYR A 141 0.23 6.90 -1.75
C TYR A 141 1.74 7.06 -1.50
N ASP A 142 2.15 6.90 -0.23
CA ASP A 142 3.51 7.11 0.27
C ASP A 142 4.54 6.18 -0.35
N HIS A 143 5.81 6.54 -0.23
CA HIS A 143 6.93 5.83 -0.86
C HIS A 143 7.74 4.94 0.09
N LEU A 144 7.21 4.59 1.27
CA LEU A 144 8.01 3.89 2.28
C LEU A 144 8.54 2.55 1.75
N ILE A 145 7.71 1.79 1.04
CA ILE A 145 8.08 0.49 0.46
C ILE A 145 9.13 0.67 -0.65
N GLU A 146 8.96 1.69 -1.51
CA GLU A 146 9.92 2.05 -2.54
C GLU A 146 11.28 2.42 -1.95
N TRP A 147 11.30 3.21 -0.87
CA TRP A 147 12.54 3.62 -0.22
C TRP A 147 13.23 2.43 0.45
N SER A 148 12.50 1.56 1.14
CA SER A 148 13.04 0.31 1.72
C SER A 148 13.61 -0.61 0.63
N ALA A 149 12.94 -0.71 -0.52
CA ALA A 149 13.41 -1.47 -1.67
C ALA A 149 14.70 -0.88 -2.25
N SER A 150 14.71 0.44 -2.46
CA SER A 150 15.85 1.16 -3.02
C SER A 150 17.07 1.12 -2.09
N SER A 151 16.89 1.32 -0.78
CA SER A 151 17.97 1.22 0.22
C SER A 151 18.55 -0.19 0.27
N SER A 152 17.72 -1.20 -0.02
CA SER A 152 18.13 -2.61 -0.13
C SER A 152 18.68 -2.99 -1.52
N GLY A 153 18.87 -2.03 -2.42
CA GLY A 153 19.48 -2.22 -3.75
C GLY A 153 18.58 -2.91 -4.78
N TRP A 154 17.26 -2.90 -4.60
CA TRP A 154 16.31 -3.46 -5.56
C TRP A 154 15.91 -2.47 -6.65
N ARG A 155 15.71 -2.98 -7.87
CA ARG A 155 15.00 -2.24 -8.93
C ARG A 155 13.51 -2.34 -8.68
N ILE A 156 12.80 -1.25 -8.91
CA ILE A 156 11.37 -1.12 -8.62
C ILE A 156 10.65 -0.80 -9.93
N TRP A 157 9.52 -1.47 -10.14
CA TRP A 157 8.52 -1.07 -11.11
C TRP A 157 7.22 -0.76 -10.39
N ASP A 158 6.73 0.46 -10.57
CA ASP A 158 5.47 0.99 -10.04
C ASP A 158 4.53 1.45 -11.16
N GLY A 159 4.74 0.96 -12.39
CA GLY A 159 4.04 1.41 -13.60
C GLY A 159 4.86 2.36 -14.48
N PHE A 160 6.00 2.86 -14.01
CA PHE A 160 6.80 3.87 -14.72
C PHE A 160 8.24 3.42 -14.93
N HIS A 161 8.95 4.09 -15.84
CA HIS A 161 10.40 3.96 -15.95
C HIS A 161 11.10 4.40 -14.66
N GLU A 162 12.24 3.77 -14.38
CA GLU A 162 13.12 4.12 -13.26
C GLU A 162 13.75 5.52 -13.46
N GLY A 163 14.14 6.16 -12.36
CA GLY A 163 14.71 7.50 -12.33
C GLY A 163 13.78 8.55 -11.71
N THR A 164 14.29 9.79 -11.62
CA THR A 164 13.57 10.90 -10.97
C THR A 164 12.34 11.34 -11.77
N ILE A 165 12.37 11.21 -13.10
CA ILE A 165 11.24 11.52 -13.99
C ILE A 165 11.02 10.30 -14.88
N GLY A 166 9.82 9.70 -14.81
CA GLY A 166 9.48 8.48 -15.52
C GLY A 166 8.21 8.62 -16.35
N SER A 167 8.25 8.18 -17.60
CA SER A 167 7.05 7.91 -18.40
C SER A 167 6.47 6.54 -18.06
N LEU A 168 5.21 6.31 -18.45
CA LEU A 168 4.54 5.02 -18.32
C LEU A 168 5.37 3.91 -18.97
N LEU A 169 5.57 2.80 -18.25
CA LEU A 169 6.31 1.63 -18.70
C LEU A 169 5.41 0.39 -18.63
N PRO A 170 4.90 -0.11 -19.77
CA PRO A 170 4.12 -1.35 -19.83
C PRO A 170 4.91 -2.56 -19.32
N VAL A 171 4.21 -3.53 -18.73
CA VAL A 171 4.83 -4.74 -18.16
C VAL A 171 5.49 -5.62 -19.22
N SER A 172 5.00 -5.64 -20.46
CA SER A 172 5.64 -6.33 -21.58
C SER A 172 7.06 -5.82 -21.81
N GLU A 173 7.24 -4.50 -21.88
CA GLU A 173 8.54 -3.86 -22.06
C GLU A 173 9.42 -4.02 -20.80
N LEU A 174 8.85 -3.91 -19.60
CA LEU A 174 9.56 -4.23 -18.36
C LEU A 174 10.13 -5.66 -18.39
N ASN A 175 9.32 -6.65 -18.79
CA ASN A 175 9.70 -8.05 -18.84
C ASN A 175 10.87 -8.30 -19.79
N GLU A 176 10.96 -7.56 -20.89
CA GLU A 176 12.10 -7.61 -21.81
C GLU A 176 13.34 -7.00 -21.17
N ARG A 177 13.21 -5.81 -20.57
CA ARG A 177 14.31 -5.10 -19.87
C ARG A 177 14.88 -5.88 -18.69
N MET A 178 14.07 -6.72 -18.03
CA MET A 178 14.50 -7.55 -16.91
C MET A 178 15.09 -8.90 -17.34
N LYS A 179 15.31 -9.12 -18.65
CA LYS A 179 15.97 -10.32 -19.18
C LYS A 179 17.26 -9.93 -19.89
N ASN A 180 18.36 -10.56 -19.50
CA ASN A 180 19.61 -10.57 -20.23
C ASN A 180 19.80 -11.92 -20.91
N VAL A 181 19.78 -11.94 -22.24
CA VAL A 181 20.10 -13.15 -23.01
C VAL A 181 21.56 -13.10 -23.41
N SER A 182 22.32 -14.11 -23.01
CA SER A 182 23.75 -14.26 -23.32
C SER A 182 24.04 -15.65 -23.87
N LEU A 183 25.09 -15.81 -24.67
CA LEU A 183 25.51 -17.13 -25.15
C LEU A 183 26.58 -17.71 -24.22
N VAL A 184 26.33 -18.90 -23.68
CA VAL A 184 27.35 -19.72 -23.02
C VAL A 184 27.73 -20.83 -23.99
N GLY A 185 28.81 -20.61 -24.74
CA GLY A 185 29.16 -21.42 -25.92
C GLY A 185 28.16 -21.19 -27.06
N LYS A 186 27.47 -22.25 -27.50
CA LYS A 186 26.40 -22.18 -28.53
C LYS A 186 24.99 -22.14 -27.95
N ARG A 187 24.84 -22.15 -26.61
CA ARG A 187 23.52 -22.21 -25.96
C ARG A 187 23.12 -20.84 -25.42
N PRO A 188 21.91 -20.34 -25.74
CA PRO A 188 21.39 -19.13 -25.11
C PRO A 188 21.06 -19.41 -23.64
N VAL A 189 21.50 -18.52 -22.76
CA VAL A 189 21.21 -18.50 -21.34
C VAL A 189 20.57 -17.16 -21.00
N THR A 190 19.33 -17.21 -20.53
CA THR A 190 18.58 -16.04 -20.07
C THR A 190 18.77 -15.87 -18.58
N ARG A 191 19.35 -14.75 -18.17
CA ARG A 191 19.39 -14.32 -16.78
C ARG A 191 18.32 -13.27 -16.54
N LYS A 192 17.56 -13.40 -15.47
CA LYS A 192 16.60 -12.37 -15.06
C LYS A 192 17.21 -11.46 -14.02
N HIS A 193 16.86 -10.19 -14.09
CA HIS A 193 17.17 -9.21 -13.06
C HIS A 193 16.11 -9.27 -11.98
N GLN A 194 16.57 -9.41 -10.74
CA GLN A 194 15.72 -9.29 -9.56
C GLN A 194 15.11 -7.89 -9.47
N HIS A 195 13.79 -7.83 -9.36
CA HIS A 195 13.06 -6.56 -9.24
C HIS A 195 11.81 -6.73 -8.38
N ILE A 196 11.29 -5.62 -7.87
CA ILE A 196 10.05 -5.55 -7.11
C ILE A 196 8.99 -4.88 -7.98
N ARG A 197 7.78 -5.43 -7.99
CA ARG A 197 6.61 -4.82 -8.62
C ARG A 197 5.68 -4.32 -7.54
N ILE A 198 5.44 -3.01 -7.54
CA ILE A 198 4.56 -2.32 -6.60
C ILE A 198 3.34 -1.82 -7.35
N TYR A 199 2.19 -2.42 -7.09
CA TYR A 199 0.92 -2.09 -7.72
C TYR A 199 0.18 -1.07 -6.86
N LYS A 200 0.05 0.16 -7.37
CA LYS A 200 -0.61 1.28 -6.70
C LYS A 200 -1.92 1.67 -7.39
N PRO A 201 -3.02 0.92 -7.19
CA PRO A 201 -4.29 1.20 -7.85
C PRO A 201 -4.87 2.58 -7.51
N HIS A 202 -4.46 3.20 -6.40
CA HIS A 202 -4.89 4.55 -6.03
C HIS A 202 -3.88 5.65 -6.38
N GLY A 203 -2.80 5.30 -7.08
CA GLY A 203 -1.73 6.22 -7.40
C GLY A 203 -0.73 6.42 -6.28
N SER A 204 0.14 7.41 -6.50
CA SER A 204 1.31 7.66 -5.67
C SER A 204 1.52 9.17 -5.54
N LEU A 205 2.16 9.58 -4.45
CA LEU A 205 2.60 10.97 -4.29
C LEU A 205 3.56 11.44 -5.40
N SER A 206 4.24 10.52 -6.10
CA SER A 206 5.09 10.87 -7.23
C SER A 206 4.36 10.98 -8.57
N TRP A 207 3.06 10.70 -8.65
CA TRP A 207 2.35 10.75 -9.92
C TRP A 207 1.70 12.11 -10.13
N PHE A 208 1.97 12.68 -11.30
CA PHE A 208 1.45 13.98 -11.69
C PHE A 208 0.86 13.95 -13.08
N LYS A 209 -0.26 14.65 -13.24
CA LYS A 209 -0.86 14.92 -14.55
C LYS A 209 -0.28 16.20 -15.13
N PHE A 210 0.18 16.11 -16.38
CA PHE A 210 0.79 17.21 -17.12
C PHE A 210 -0.23 17.92 -18.03
N PRO A 211 0.09 19.12 -18.55
CA PRO A 211 -0.82 19.89 -19.42
C PRO A 211 -1.19 19.17 -20.72
N ASP A 212 -0.33 18.27 -21.20
CA ASP A 212 -0.57 17.42 -22.37
C ASP A 212 -1.52 16.25 -22.06
N GLY A 213 -2.02 16.16 -20.83
CA GLY A 213 -2.92 15.11 -20.35
C GLY A 213 -2.20 13.82 -19.92
N GLN A 214 -0.89 13.70 -20.14
CA GLN A 214 -0.12 12.53 -19.73
C GLN A 214 0.07 12.50 -18.22
N VAL A 215 0.04 11.31 -17.65
CA VAL A 215 0.52 11.07 -16.29
C VAL A 215 1.97 10.68 -16.35
N LYS A 216 2.81 11.33 -15.54
CA LYS A 216 4.23 11.00 -15.39
C LYS A 216 4.56 10.87 -13.92
N LYS A 217 5.57 10.06 -13.64
CA LYS A 217 6.22 9.97 -12.34
C LYS A 217 7.25 11.08 -12.21
N VAL A 218 7.22 11.80 -11.09
CA VAL A 218 8.22 12.79 -10.69
C VAL A 218 8.51 12.61 -9.21
N GLN A 219 9.73 12.19 -8.88
CA GLN A 219 10.15 11.95 -7.49
C GLN A 219 10.72 13.22 -6.85
N GLY A 220 10.69 13.28 -5.52
CA GLY A 220 11.32 14.35 -4.73
C GLY A 220 10.55 15.67 -4.71
N ILE A 221 9.28 15.65 -5.11
CA ILE A 221 8.39 16.81 -4.95
C ILE A 221 7.90 16.83 -3.50
N GLY A 222 8.19 17.93 -2.79
CA GLY A 222 7.63 18.21 -1.48
C GLY A 222 6.69 19.41 -1.50
N ASN A 223 6.02 19.67 -0.36
CA ASN A 223 4.98 20.69 -0.21
C ASN A 223 5.39 22.09 -0.69
N HIS A 224 6.65 22.47 -0.50
CA HIS A 224 7.19 23.75 -0.94
C HIS A 224 7.15 23.97 -2.47
N LEU A 225 7.01 22.91 -3.28
CA LEU A 225 6.89 23.00 -4.75
C LEU A 225 5.45 23.01 -5.25
N VAL A 226 4.46 22.69 -4.40
CA VAL A 226 3.03 22.65 -4.79
C VAL A 226 2.56 23.96 -5.45
N PRO A 227 2.90 25.17 -4.93
CA PRO A 227 2.52 26.42 -5.60
C PRO A 227 3.13 26.59 -7.00
N ARG A 228 4.28 25.96 -7.28
CA ARG A 228 4.92 25.99 -8.60
C ARG A 228 4.26 25.03 -9.57
N LEU A 229 3.82 23.86 -9.12
CA LEU A 229 3.08 22.90 -9.95
C LEU A 229 1.84 23.54 -10.58
N GLY A 230 1.04 24.26 -9.78
CA GLY A 230 -0.16 24.94 -10.26
C GLY A 230 0.13 25.98 -11.36
N ARG A 231 1.27 26.69 -11.30
CA ARG A 231 1.66 27.68 -12.33
C ARG A 231 1.98 27.06 -13.68
N VAL A 232 2.49 25.84 -13.68
CA VAL A 232 2.79 25.08 -14.90
C VAL A 232 1.69 24.08 -15.25
N GLN A 233 0.52 24.18 -14.60
CA GLN A 233 -0.65 23.32 -14.81
C GLN A 233 -0.33 21.82 -14.63
N ILE A 234 0.58 21.52 -13.69
CA ILE A 234 0.84 20.16 -13.23
C ILE A 234 0.03 19.95 -11.95
N THR A 235 -0.67 18.82 -11.84
CA THR A 235 -1.49 18.50 -10.65
C THR A 235 -1.17 17.11 -10.12
N PRO A 236 -1.15 16.91 -8.78
CA PRO A 236 -1.12 15.58 -8.20
C PRO A 236 -2.25 14.70 -8.75
N THR A 237 -1.96 13.41 -8.96
CA THR A 237 -2.96 12.44 -9.42
C THR A 237 -2.98 11.23 -8.49
N ILE A 238 -3.62 11.43 -7.34
CA ILE A 238 -3.99 10.36 -6.42
C ILE A 238 -5.50 10.16 -6.49
N VAL A 239 -5.92 8.92 -6.33
CA VAL A 239 -7.33 8.52 -6.33
C VAL A 239 -7.81 8.54 -4.89
N THR A 240 -8.52 9.59 -4.51
CA THR A 240 -9.03 9.75 -3.15
C THR A 240 -10.11 8.72 -2.81
N PRO A 241 -10.35 8.43 -1.52
CA PRO A 241 -11.54 7.73 -1.05
C PRO A 241 -12.84 8.31 -1.64
N GLY A 242 -13.83 7.49 -1.99
CA GLY A 242 -15.15 7.94 -2.48
C GLY A 242 -15.45 7.78 -3.99
N ILE A 243 -16.50 8.46 -4.49
CA ILE A 243 -17.15 8.17 -5.79
C ILE A 243 -16.31 8.55 -7.03
N GLY A 244 -15.39 9.51 -6.91
CA GLY A 244 -14.48 9.89 -8.00
C GLY A 244 -13.52 8.77 -8.45
N LYS A 245 -13.42 7.68 -7.68
CA LYS A 245 -12.58 6.50 -7.96
C LYS A 245 -12.86 5.84 -9.31
N TYR A 246 -14.13 5.81 -9.76
CA TYR A 246 -14.50 4.95 -10.89
C TYR A 246 -14.02 5.52 -12.23
N LEU A 247 -14.08 6.83 -12.45
CA LEU A 247 -13.71 7.42 -13.74
C LEU A 247 -12.20 7.52 -13.96
N GLU A 248 -11.42 7.80 -12.89
CA GLU A 248 -9.97 7.95 -13.02
C GLU A 248 -9.25 6.60 -13.19
N THR A 249 -9.75 5.54 -12.58
CA THR A 249 -9.12 4.21 -12.67
C THR A 249 -9.23 3.53 -14.03
N HIS A 250 -10.15 3.99 -14.89
CA HIS A 250 -10.23 3.56 -16.29
C HIS A 250 -9.23 4.28 -17.20
N LYS A 251 -8.53 5.29 -16.70
CA LYS A 251 -7.48 6.00 -17.42
C LYS A 251 -6.12 5.40 -17.11
N GLU A 252 -5.18 5.59 -18.02
CA GLU A 252 -3.79 5.23 -17.77
C GLU A 252 -3.15 6.22 -16.78
N PRO A 253 -2.32 5.74 -15.83
CA PRO A 253 -1.73 4.40 -15.73
C PRO A 253 -2.55 3.36 -14.91
N TYR A 254 -3.66 3.80 -14.29
CA TYR A 254 -4.39 3.02 -13.30
C TYR A 254 -4.95 1.72 -13.86
N ASN A 255 -5.47 1.77 -15.09
CA ASN A 255 -6.04 0.61 -15.76
C ASN A 255 -4.99 -0.49 -15.99
N ILE A 256 -3.80 -0.17 -16.51
CA ILE A 256 -2.69 -1.14 -16.61
C ILE A 256 -2.34 -1.72 -15.24
N ILE A 257 -2.22 -0.87 -14.22
CA ILE A 257 -1.82 -1.32 -12.87
C ILE A 257 -2.86 -2.25 -12.26
N LEU A 258 -4.16 -1.94 -12.40
CA LEU A 258 -5.25 -2.79 -11.95
C LEU A 258 -5.29 -4.12 -12.71
N SER A 259 -5.05 -4.10 -14.02
CA SER A 259 -5.00 -5.32 -14.83
C SER A 259 -3.88 -6.26 -14.37
N GLU A 260 -2.68 -5.71 -14.19
CA GLU A 260 -1.49 -6.46 -13.76
C GLU A 260 -1.62 -6.93 -12.29
N MET A 261 -2.27 -6.13 -11.44
CA MET A 261 -2.64 -6.51 -10.08
C MET A 261 -3.56 -7.76 -10.08
N LYS A 262 -4.61 -7.77 -10.91
CA LYS A 262 -5.50 -8.93 -11.03
C LYS A 262 -4.75 -10.17 -11.52
N GLN A 263 -3.85 -10.00 -12.49
CA GLN A 263 -3.04 -11.09 -13.01
C GLN A 263 -2.15 -11.71 -11.91
N VAL A 264 -1.44 -10.89 -11.14
CA VAL A 264 -0.58 -11.43 -10.07
C VAL A 264 -1.41 -12.13 -8.99
N LEU A 265 -2.54 -11.56 -8.58
CA LEU A 265 -3.45 -12.18 -7.61
C LEU A 265 -3.89 -13.57 -8.08
N SER A 266 -4.33 -13.71 -9.32
CA SER A 266 -4.82 -14.98 -9.89
C SER A 266 -3.79 -16.12 -9.87
N SER A 267 -2.49 -15.78 -9.86
CA SER A 267 -1.38 -16.74 -9.89
C SER A 267 -0.70 -16.96 -8.53
N SER A 268 -1.13 -16.23 -7.50
CA SER A 268 -0.48 -16.23 -6.19
C SER A 268 -0.77 -17.53 -5.41
N LYS A 269 0.22 -17.95 -4.62
CA LYS A 269 0.14 -19.16 -3.77
C LYS A 269 -0.03 -18.83 -2.29
N ALA A 270 0.28 -17.59 -1.92
CA ALA A 270 0.11 -17.06 -0.59
C ALA A 270 -0.08 -15.54 -0.64
N LEU A 271 -0.77 -15.01 0.36
CA LEU A 271 -1.02 -13.60 0.57
C LEU A 271 -0.62 -13.18 1.98
N VAL A 272 -0.05 -11.99 2.12
CA VAL A 272 0.21 -11.35 3.41
C VAL A 272 -0.41 -9.97 3.40
N PHE A 273 -1.44 -9.76 4.22
CA PHE A 273 -2.12 -8.48 4.41
C PHE A 273 -1.47 -7.74 5.58
N LEU A 274 -0.99 -6.53 5.34
CA LEU A 274 -0.32 -5.68 6.33
C LEU A 274 -1.10 -4.38 6.51
N GLY A 275 -1.75 -4.20 7.67
CA GLY A 275 -2.53 -3.01 7.97
C GLY A 275 -3.64 -2.72 6.96
N PHE A 276 -4.19 -3.77 6.32
CA PHE A 276 -5.23 -3.66 5.30
C PHE A 276 -6.61 -3.89 5.92
N GLY A 277 -7.46 -2.87 5.87
CA GLY A 277 -8.76 -2.87 6.56
C GLY A 277 -9.93 -3.46 5.76
N PHE A 278 -9.73 -3.98 4.54
CA PHE A 278 -10.82 -4.54 3.71
C PHE A 278 -12.05 -3.61 3.56
N ASN A 279 -11.85 -2.29 3.58
CA ASN A 279 -12.91 -1.29 3.47
C ASN A 279 -13.09 -0.77 2.03
N ASP A 280 -12.07 -0.98 1.19
CA ASP A 280 -12.08 -0.49 -0.17
C ASP A 280 -12.80 -1.48 -1.10
N LEU A 281 -14.08 -1.24 -1.37
CA LEU A 281 -14.90 -2.08 -2.25
C LEU A 281 -14.32 -2.22 -3.67
N HIS A 282 -13.59 -1.22 -4.17
CA HIS A 282 -13.05 -1.20 -5.53
C HIS A 282 -11.96 -2.26 -5.68
N ILE A 283 -11.04 -2.33 -4.71
CA ILE A 283 -9.96 -3.33 -4.75
C ILE A 283 -10.44 -4.65 -4.13
N GLN A 284 -11.30 -4.62 -3.09
CA GLN A 284 -11.78 -5.78 -2.35
C GLN A 284 -12.44 -6.84 -3.23
N GLY A 285 -13.26 -6.45 -4.22
CA GLY A 285 -13.91 -7.41 -5.12
C GLY A 285 -12.94 -8.29 -5.90
N ASN A 286 -11.68 -7.86 -6.07
CA ASN A 286 -10.64 -8.65 -6.73
C ASN A 286 -10.06 -9.76 -5.81
N PHE A 287 -10.35 -9.69 -4.51
CA PHE A 287 -9.89 -10.66 -3.53
C PHE A 287 -10.95 -11.73 -3.19
N ASP A 288 -12.22 -11.57 -3.57
CA ASP A 288 -13.28 -12.48 -3.12
C ASP A 288 -13.01 -13.96 -3.45
N SER A 289 -12.60 -14.26 -4.68
CA SER A 289 -12.30 -15.64 -5.10
C SER A 289 -11.07 -16.20 -4.38
N ILE A 290 -10.06 -15.35 -4.14
CA ILE A 290 -8.80 -15.78 -3.54
C ILE A 290 -8.92 -15.98 -2.04
N LEU A 291 -9.67 -15.10 -1.36
CA LEU A 291 -9.98 -15.19 0.07
C LEU A 291 -10.66 -16.54 0.40
N ARG A 292 -11.60 -16.97 -0.44
CA ARG A 292 -12.31 -18.26 -0.28
C ARG A 292 -11.51 -19.49 -0.69
N ASN A 293 -10.37 -19.32 -1.37
CA ASN A 293 -9.59 -20.46 -1.87
C ASN A 293 -8.76 -21.09 -0.75
N ASN A 294 -9.12 -22.33 -0.37
CA ASN A 294 -8.46 -23.08 0.70
C ASN A 294 -7.03 -23.55 0.34
N SER A 295 -6.63 -23.50 -0.93
CA SER A 295 -5.26 -23.89 -1.35
C SER A 295 -4.23 -22.78 -1.18
N ILE A 296 -4.68 -21.55 -0.91
CA ILE A 296 -3.83 -20.35 -0.83
C ILE A 296 -3.67 -19.96 0.62
N LYS A 297 -2.43 -19.85 1.11
CA LYS A 297 -2.15 -19.42 2.49
C LYS A 297 -2.35 -17.92 2.66
N LYS A 298 -2.86 -17.49 3.80
CA LYS A 298 -3.16 -16.08 4.07
C LYS A 298 -2.69 -15.70 5.45
N VAL A 299 -1.96 -14.60 5.56
CA VAL A 299 -1.62 -14.00 6.86
C VAL A 299 -2.19 -12.60 6.88
N ILE A 300 -2.90 -12.23 7.94
CA ILE A 300 -3.48 -10.90 8.13
C ILE A 300 -2.90 -10.30 9.40
N LEU A 301 -2.21 -9.18 9.27
CA LEU A 301 -1.60 -8.46 10.38
C LEU A 301 -2.22 -7.07 10.47
N ALA A 302 -2.84 -6.76 11.58
CA ALA A 302 -3.42 -5.45 11.82
C ALA A 302 -3.35 -5.10 13.30
N ARG A 303 -3.14 -3.82 13.65
CA ARG A 303 -3.23 -3.39 15.06
C ARG A 303 -4.58 -3.77 15.64
N GLU A 304 -5.63 -3.51 14.88
CA GLU A 304 -6.99 -3.95 15.16
C GLU A 304 -7.60 -4.45 13.85
N LEU A 305 -8.28 -5.59 13.86
CA LEU A 305 -9.05 -6.02 12.70
C LEU A 305 -10.26 -5.09 12.53
N SER A 306 -10.38 -4.52 11.34
CA SER A 306 -11.59 -3.79 10.90
C SER A 306 -12.83 -4.67 11.00
N ASP A 307 -14.00 -4.07 11.15
CA ASP A 307 -15.27 -4.79 11.18
C ASP A 307 -15.53 -5.61 9.90
N ASN A 308 -15.12 -5.09 8.74
CA ASN A 308 -15.17 -5.86 7.49
C ASN A 308 -14.29 -7.12 7.53
N ALA A 309 -13.07 -7.02 8.06
CA ALA A 309 -12.21 -8.20 8.24
C ALA A 309 -12.82 -9.22 9.21
N LYS A 310 -13.40 -8.76 10.32
CA LYS A 310 -14.12 -9.61 11.28
C LYS A 310 -15.32 -10.29 10.61
N GLU A 311 -16.15 -9.55 9.86
CA GLU A 311 -17.28 -10.11 9.12
C GLU A 311 -16.83 -11.17 8.09
N LEU A 312 -15.75 -10.91 7.34
CA LEU A 312 -15.20 -11.86 6.38
C LEU A 312 -14.75 -13.17 7.07
N ILE A 313 -14.20 -13.08 8.28
CA ILE A 313 -13.82 -14.21 9.11
C ILE A 313 -15.07 -14.95 9.63
N ASP A 314 -15.99 -14.25 10.29
CA ASP A 314 -17.18 -14.82 10.95
C ASP A 314 -18.15 -15.44 9.95
N SER A 315 -18.28 -14.84 8.76
CA SER A 315 -19.08 -15.36 7.65
C SER A 315 -18.35 -16.42 6.80
N ASN A 316 -17.17 -16.86 7.23
CA ASN A 316 -16.41 -17.94 6.62
C ASN A 316 -16.01 -17.65 5.14
N LYS A 317 -15.87 -16.37 4.79
CA LYS A 317 -15.49 -15.89 3.46
C LYS A 317 -13.96 -15.86 3.28
N ILE A 318 -13.18 -16.06 4.33
CA ILE A 318 -11.73 -16.27 4.27
C ILE A 318 -11.40 -17.71 4.70
N LYS A 319 -10.52 -18.36 3.95
CA LYS A 319 -10.08 -19.74 4.16
C LYS A 319 -8.57 -19.85 4.21
N ASN A 320 -8.05 -20.82 4.94
CA ASN A 320 -6.62 -21.09 5.08
C ASN A 320 -5.87 -19.81 5.48
N TYR A 321 -6.16 -19.31 6.68
CA TYR A 321 -5.62 -18.05 7.16
C TYR A 321 -5.14 -18.09 8.60
N ILE A 322 -4.23 -17.16 8.90
CA ILE A 322 -3.91 -16.71 10.25
C ILE A 322 -4.08 -15.19 10.29
N ALA A 323 -4.91 -14.70 11.20
CA ALA A 323 -5.08 -13.28 11.48
C ALA A 323 -4.52 -12.96 12.86
N VAL A 324 -3.83 -11.82 12.99
CA VAL A 324 -3.22 -11.38 14.24
C VAL A 324 -3.61 -9.94 14.52
N GLN A 325 -4.08 -9.70 15.75
CA GLN A 325 -4.42 -8.36 16.24
C GLN A 325 -3.87 -8.08 17.62
N LYS A 326 -3.70 -6.80 17.94
CA LYS A 326 -3.24 -6.35 19.26
C LYS A 326 -4.36 -6.51 20.29
N LEU A 327 -4.00 -6.90 21.51
CA LEU A 327 -4.84 -6.77 22.71
C LEU A 327 -4.21 -5.78 23.68
N GLU A 328 -4.91 -5.42 24.76
CA GLU A 328 -4.32 -4.62 25.85
C GLU A 328 -3.06 -5.29 26.42
N GLN A 329 -3.11 -6.62 26.56
CA GLN A 329 -1.99 -7.45 26.98
C GLN A 329 -1.75 -8.52 25.91
N GLY A 330 -0.67 -8.35 25.15
CA GLY A 330 -0.27 -9.33 24.14
C GLY A 330 -0.97 -9.18 22.80
N SER A 331 -1.04 -10.28 22.05
CA SER A 331 -1.68 -10.33 20.73
C SER A 331 -2.58 -11.56 20.60
N GLN A 332 -3.70 -11.40 19.90
CA GLN A 332 -4.63 -12.47 19.59
C GLN A 332 -4.32 -13.06 18.21
N ILE A 333 -4.21 -14.39 18.15
CA ILE A 333 -4.07 -15.16 16.92
C ILE A 333 -5.40 -15.86 16.64
N ILE A 334 -6.00 -15.57 15.49
CA ILE A 334 -7.27 -16.12 15.00
C ILE A 334 -6.97 -16.93 13.74
N SER A 335 -7.53 -18.13 13.60
CA SER A 335 -7.21 -19.01 12.48
C SER A 335 -8.27 -20.08 12.24
N ASP A 336 -8.38 -20.53 10.98
CA ASP A 336 -9.13 -21.74 10.59
C ASP A 336 -8.22 -22.97 10.37
N VAL A 337 -6.90 -22.83 10.52
CA VAL A 337 -5.90 -23.89 10.28
C VAL A 337 -5.13 -24.33 11.52
N ILE A 338 -5.13 -23.52 12.57
CA ILE A 338 -4.54 -23.85 13.87
C ILE A 338 -5.50 -23.43 14.99
N GLU A 339 -5.34 -24.02 16.17
CA GLU A 339 -6.10 -23.59 17.34
C GLU A 339 -5.79 -22.12 17.67
N PRO A 340 -6.80 -21.23 17.73
CA PRO A 340 -6.61 -19.84 18.13
C PRO A 340 -5.99 -19.72 19.53
N PHE A 341 -5.14 -18.72 19.74
CA PHE A 341 -4.50 -18.50 21.04
C PHE A 341 -4.14 -17.02 21.24
N ILE A 342 -3.83 -16.67 22.48
CA ILE A 342 -3.29 -15.35 22.84
C ILE A 342 -1.83 -15.56 23.24
N THR A 343 -0.95 -14.69 22.75
CA THR A 343 0.45 -14.59 23.17
C THR A 343 0.63 -13.37 24.06
N GLU A 344 1.51 -13.43 25.05
CA GLU A 344 1.83 -12.30 25.94
C GLU A 344 2.66 -11.22 25.22
N GLU A 345 3.26 -11.54 24.07
CA GLU A 345 4.06 -10.62 23.28
C GLU A 345 3.16 -9.61 22.50
N PRO A 346 3.24 -8.30 22.79
CA PRO A 346 2.25 -7.32 22.34
C PRO A 346 2.36 -6.91 20.86
N GLU A 347 3.44 -7.28 20.18
CA GLU A 347 3.77 -6.77 18.84
C GLU A 347 3.73 -7.85 17.73
N HIS A 348 3.10 -9.01 17.99
CA HIS A 348 2.92 -10.09 16.98
C HIS A 348 2.08 -9.67 15.77
N TRP A 349 1.31 -8.60 15.90
CA TRP A 349 0.55 -7.99 14.82
C TRP A 349 1.40 -7.14 13.86
N THR A 350 2.71 -7.00 14.11
CA THR A 350 3.63 -6.22 13.26
C THR A 350 4.33 -7.09 12.21
N PHE A 351 4.70 -6.49 11.08
CA PHE A 351 5.46 -7.21 10.05
C PHE A 351 6.87 -7.60 10.55
N LYS A 352 7.52 -6.76 11.36
CA LYS A 352 8.82 -7.07 11.96
C LYS A 352 8.76 -8.36 12.78
N GLU A 353 7.73 -8.50 13.61
CA GLU A 353 7.58 -9.70 14.43
C GLU A 353 7.22 -10.92 13.57
N LEU A 354 6.42 -10.77 12.51
CA LEU A 354 6.22 -11.85 11.53
C LEU A 354 7.55 -12.36 10.95
N LEU A 355 8.48 -11.46 10.63
CA LEU A 355 9.81 -11.83 10.14
C LEU A 355 10.64 -12.52 11.23
N ASN A 356 10.50 -12.12 12.50
CA ASN A 356 11.11 -12.81 13.62
C ASN A 356 10.60 -14.25 13.76
N GLN A 357 9.31 -14.47 13.57
CA GLN A 357 8.73 -15.81 13.55
C GLN A 357 9.22 -16.63 12.35
N ALA A 358 9.39 -16.01 11.19
CA ALA A 358 9.83 -16.71 9.98
C ALA A 358 11.33 -17.06 9.97
N TRP A 359 12.18 -16.19 10.54
CA TRP A 359 13.64 -16.24 10.34
C TRP A 359 14.47 -16.15 11.62
N GLY A 360 13.84 -16.04 12.78
CA GLY A 360 14.48 -15.71 14.05
C GLY A 360 14.67 -14.20 14.23
N ALA A 361 15.09 -13.75 15.41
CA ALA A 361 15.29 -12.34 15.72
C ALA A 361 16.35 -11.67 14.82
N ASP A 362 16.17 -10.38 14.48
CA ASP A 362 17.19 -9.62 13.76
C ASP A 362 18.38 -9.31 14.71
N ILE A 363 19.55 -9.84 14.39
CA ILE A 363 20.77 -9.61 15.19
C ILE A 363 21.20 -8.14 15.09
N ASN A 364 20.82 -7.41 14.03
CA ASN A 364 21.23 -6.02 13.83
C ASN A 364 20.35 -4.99 14.56
N GLU A 365 19.08 -5.28 14.88
CA GLU A 365 18.23 -4.38 15.69
C GLU A 365 18.72 -4.27 17.15
N SER A 366 19.50 -5.26 17.63
CA SER A 366 20.05 -5.26 19.00
C SER A 366 21.24 -4.33 19.22
N ARG A 367 21.74 -3.64 18.19
CA ARG A 367 22.91 -2.74 18.26
C ARG A 367 22.56 -1.25 18.22
N SER A 368 21.29 -0.90 18.13
CA SER A 368 20.78 0.48 17.96
C SER A 368 20.06 1.04 19.20
N VAL A 369 20.35 0.51 20.40
CA VAL A 369 19.90 1.09 21.68
C VAL A 369 21.02 1.90 22.31
#